data_AF-A0A4D6HJZ6-F1
#
_entry.id   AF-A0A4D6HJZ6-F1
#
_cell.length_a   1.000
_cell.length_b   1.000
_cell.length_c   1.000
_cell.angle_alpha   90.00
_cell.angle_beta   90.00
_cell.angle_gamma   90.00
#
_symmetry.space_group_name_H-M   'P 1'
#
loop_
_entity.id
_entity.type
_entity.pdbx_description
1 polymer ?
#
loop_
_entity_poly.entity_id
_entity_poly.type
_entity_poly.pdbx_seq_one_letter_code
_entity_poly.pdbx_strand_id
1 'polypeptide(L)'
;MDQEHTPLDELRHRIDPVLTKVVDGGERLLGERPTMEHVLLVLFLVVGVYMYRGASEFSPAAQTFPQMMSGATIVFSLLLLARNYLQTVGPLLAAVLGAYLVYDGGMTFLDTGDGLLYLISGTVLLVAAIGFRERFGSAVESFVAEPVQVMGGNDEPSVGQAEPDDESEPDESDSDSSAMYSYDIDDPRGPVFTGALCALYMLLTFSIGMLYATPIFVALWTIWVRMEKIRAVAITVLSFVIAILFYEFVEGEIATGWLTGWQLPTPTDLIAFTHGPNLLTHAPEALIWGVSIV
;
A
#
# COMPACT_ATOMS: atom_id res chain seq x y z
N MET A 1 -7.60 16.09 64.09
CA MET A 1 -7.86 16.78 62.81
C MET A 1 -7.76 15.69 61.77
N ASP A 2 -8.89 15.04 61.51
CA ASP A 2 -8.98 13.97 60.54
C ASP A 2 -9.05 14.63 59.16
N GLN A 3 -8.08 14.32 58.30
CA GLN A 3 -8.11 14.77 56.91
C GLN A 3 -9.21 13.98 56.20
N GLU A 4 -10.31 14.65 55.88
CA GLU A 4 -11.33 14.09 54.99
C GLU A 4 -10.65 13.77 53.64
N HIS A 5 -10.53 12.49 53.33
CA HIS A 5 -10.12 12.05 52.01
C HIS A 5 -11.22 12.41 51.02
N THR A 6 -10.96 13.43 50.21
CA THR A 6 -11.85 13.83 49.14
C THR A 6 -11.91 12.71 48.10
N PRO A 7 -13.09 12.38 47.54
CA PRO A 7 -13.23 11.36 46.49
C PRO A 7 -12.37 11.64 45.24
N LEU A 8 -11.91 12.88 45.06
CA LEU A 8 -10.96 13.28 44.03
C LEU A 8 -9.54 12.69 44.26
N ASP A 9 -9.12 12.49 45.51
CA ASP A 9 -7.80 11.94 45.83
C ASP A 9 -7.71 10.46 45.49
N GLU A 10 -8.80 9.72 45.72
CA GLU A 10 -8.88 8.30 45.34
C GLU A 10 -8.86 8.12 43.81
N LEU A 11 -9.56 9.00 43.09
CA LEU A 11 -9.61 8.98 41.63
C LEU A 11 -8.26 9.37 41.02
N ARG A 12 -7.58 10.38 41.59
CA ARG A 12 -6.22 10.75 41.21
C ARG A 12 -5.23 9.59 41.45
N HIS A 13 -5.31 8.92 42.59
CA HIS A 13 -4.42 7.80 42.90
C HIS A 13 -4.58 6.61 41.94
N ARG A 14 -5.78 6.41 41.35
CA ARG A 14 -6.00 5.41 40.29
C ARG A 14 -5.49 5.84 38.92
N ILE A 15 -5.49 7.14 38.61
CA ILE A 15 -5.09 7.67 37.30
C ILE A 15 -3.57 7.88 37.21
N ASP A 16 -2.91 8.31 38.28
CA ASP A 16 -1.47 8.57 38.33
C ASP A 16 -0.60 7.42 37.78
N PRO A 17 -0.83 6.12 38.08
CA PRO A 17 -0.02 5.03 37.52
C PRO A 17 -0.29 4.78 36.02
N VAL A 18 -1.44 5.20 35.50
CA VAL A 18 -1.74 5.13 34.06
C VAL A 18 -1.08 6.30 33.35
N LEU A 19 -1.18 7.50 33.93
CA LEU A 19 -0.60 8.71 33.37
C LEU A 19 0.93 8.61 33.28
N THR A 20 1.58 8.11 34.34
CA THR A 20 3.04 7.90 34.34
C THR A 20 3.47 6.89 33.29
N LYS A 21 2.74 5.78 33.09
CA LYS A 21 3.03 4.83 32.00
C LYS A 21 2.89 5.43 30.60
N VAL A 22 1.93 6.34 30.40
CA VAL A 22 1.74 7.03 29.12
C VAL A 22 2.87 8.03 28.87
N VAL A 23 3.26 8.79 29.89
CA VAL A 23 4.37 9.76 29.79
C VAL A 23 5.71 9.05 29.59
N ASP A 24 6.00 8.01 30.36
CA ASP A 24 7.22 7.19 30.22
C ASP A 24 7.30 6.50 28.85
N GLY A 25 6.15 6.08 28.30
CA GLY A 25 6.07 5.57 26.94
C GLY A 25 6.42 6.62 25.89
N GLY A 26 5.97 7.86 26.09
CA GLY A 26 6.31 9.00 25.24
C GLY A 26 7.79 9.37 25.30
N GLU A 27 8.39 9.39 26.49
CA GLU A 27 9.83 9.69 26.66
C GLU A 27 10.72 8.59 26.06
N ARG A 28 10.35 7.31 26.18
CA ARG A 28 11.06 6.22 25.50
C ARG A 28 11.02 6.36 23.98
N LEU A 29 9.88 6.75 23.43
CA LEU A 29 9.71 6.94 21.98
C LEU A 29 10.49 8.15 21.45
N LEU A 30 10.52 9.26 22.18
CA LEU A 30 11.32 10.43 21.81
C LEU A 30 12.82 10.21 22.04
N GLY A 31 13.18 9.25 22.89
CA GLY A 31 14.56 8.84 23.16
C GLY A 31 15.13 7.82 22.17
N GLU A 32 14.28 7.13 21.39
CA GLU A 32 14.75 6.25 20.33
C GLU A 32 15.39 7.06 19.20
N ARG A 33 16.52 6.57 18.69
CA ARG A 33 17.21 7.24 17.59
C ARG A 33 16.28 7.24 16.37
N PRO A 34 16.00 8.39 15.74
CA PRO A 34 15.12 8.46 14.58
C PRO A 34 15.66 7.55 13.49
N THR A 35 14.91 6.49 13.17
CA THR A 35 15.25 5.58 12.09
C THR A 35 14.93 6.23 10.74
N MET A 36 15.57 5.76 9.66
CA MET A 36 15.27 6.25 8.30
C MET A 36 13.80 6.06 7.91
N GLU A 37 13.12 5.06 8.47
CA GLU A 37 11.68 4.85 8.29
C GLU A 37 10.85 6.01 8.82
N HIS A 38 11.15 6.51 10.02
CA HIS A 38 10.43 7.65 10.60
C HIS A 38 10.61 8.91 9.75
N VAL A 39 11.82 9.14 9.25
CA VAL A 39 12.11 10.27 8.35
C VAL A 39 11.29 10.17 7.07
N LEU A 40 11.20 8.97 6.50
CA LEU A 40 10.47 8.71 5.26
C LEU A 40 8.95 8.81 5.46
N LEU A 41 8.41 8.33 6.59
CA LEU A 41 7.00 8.49 6.95
C LEU A 41 6.62 9.95 7.21
N VAL A 42 7.48 10.71 7.91
CA VAL A 42 7.28 12.15 8.11
C VAL A 42 7.32 12.88 6.76
N LEU A 43 8.23 12.50 5.86
CA LEU A 43 8.28 13.05 4.51
C LEU A 43 6.99 12.77 3.74
N PHE A 44 6.51 11.53 3.72
CA PHE A 44 5.22 11.18 3.08
C PHE A 44 4.04 11.90 3.70
N LEU A 45 4.03 12.10 5.02
CA LEU A 45 3.01 12.89 5.69
C LEU A 45 3.02 14.35 5.21
N VAL A 46 4.19 14.98 5.16
CA VAL A 46 4.35 16.37 4.68
C VAL A 46 3.94 16.50 3.21
N VAL A 47 4.43 15.61 2.35
CA VAL A 47 4.09 15.60 0.92
C VAL A 47 2.60 15.32 0.72
N GLY A 48 2.02 14.37 1.46
CA GLY A 48 0.59 14.07 1.42
C GLY A 48 -0.26 15.27 1.81
N VAL A 49 0.08 15.98 2.89
CA VAL A 49 -0.62 17.23 3.29
C VAL A 49 -0.48 18.31 2.23
N TYR A 50 0.70 18.48 1.65
CA TYR A 50 0.93 19.43 0.57
C TYR A 50 0.06 19.10 -0.65
N MET A 51 0.06 17.84 -1.09
CA MET A 51 -0.76 17.38 -2.22
C MET A 51 -2.26 17.50 -1.95
N TYR A 52 -2.72 17.19 -0.73
CA TYR A 52 -4.12 17.33 -0.36
C TYR A 52 -4.60 18.78 -0.45
N ARG A 53 -3.74 19.73 -0.05
CA ARG A 53 -4.00 21.17 -0.22
C ARG A 53 -3.95 21.59 -1.69
N GLY A 54 -2.92 21.18 -2.41
CA GLY A 54 -2.77 21.49 -3.84
C GLY A 54 -3.91 20.93 -4.69
N ALA A 55 -4.54 19.83 -4.26
CA ALA A 55 -5.68 19.26 -4.96
C ALA A 55 -6.88 20.22 -5.08
N SER A 56 -6.97 21.23 -4.21
CA SER A 56 -7.99 22.29 -4.30
C SER A 56 -7.82 23.26 -5.47
N GLU A 57 -6.70 23.21 -6.17
CA GLU A 57 -6.45 24.03 -7.36
C GLU A 57 -7.03 23.40 -8.65
N PHE A 58 -7.40 22.12 -8.62
CA PHE A 58 -8.04 21.44 -9.76
C PHE A 58 -9.54 21.74 -9.87
N SER A 59 -10.12 21.42 -11.03
CA SER A 59 -11.57 21.47 -11.23
C SER A 59 -12.28 20.48 -10.28
N PRO A 60 -13.55 20.72 -9.91
CA PRO A 60 -14.26 19.86 -8.95
C PRO A 60 -14.35 18.38 -9.34
N ALA A 61 -14.35 18.08 -10.65
CA ALA A 61 -14.35 16.70 -11.15
C ALA A 61 -12.98 16.03 -10.92
N ALA A 62 -11.89 16.70 -11.29
CA ALA A 62 -10.53 16.16 -11.20
C ALA A 62 -9.93 16.21 -9.78
N GLN A 63 -10.51 16.99 -8.86
CA GLN A 63 -10.03 17.15 -7.49
C GLN A 63 -10.21 15.89 -6.62
N THR A 64 -11.24 15.09 -6.88
CA THR A 64 -11.62 13.96 -6.00
C THR A 64 -10.55 12.88 -5.91
N PHE A 65 -9.95 12.49 -7.03
CA PHE A 65 -8.96 11.43 -7.07
C PHE A 65 -7.65 11.79 -6.32
N PRO A 66 -6.99 12.94 -6.60
CA PRO A 66 -5.82 13.38 -5.84
C PRO A 66 -6.09 13.58 -4.35
N GLN A 67 -7.28 14.06 -3.98
CA GLN A 67 -7.67 14.20 -2.57
C GLN A 67 -7.80 12.86 -1.85
N MET A 68 -8.41 11.86 -2.48
CA MET A 68 -8.52 10.54 -1.88
C MET A 68 -7.15 9.89 -1.74
N MET A 69 -6.29 9.98 -2.76
CA MET A 69 -4.95 9.40 -2.72
C MET A 69 -4.06 10.05 -1.66
N SER A 70 -4.00 11.38 -1.64
CA SER A 70 -3.22 12.11 -0.62
C SER A 70 -3.81 11.94 0.78
N GLY A 71 -5.14 11.89 0.91
CA GLY A 71 -5.81 11.55 2.17
C GLY A 71 -5.44 10.17 2.68
N ALA A 72 -5.45 9.16 1.80
CA ALA A 72 -4.99 7.81 2.14
C ALA A 72 -3.52 7.81 2.57
N THR A 73 -2.62 8.49 1.85
CA THR A 73 -1.20 8.61 2.23
C THR A 73 -1.04 9.26 3.60
N ILE A 74 -1.79 10.32 3.91
CA ILE A 74 -1.77 10.97 5.22
C ILE A 74 -2.20 9.99 6.31
N VAL A 75 -3.33 9.31 6.12
CA VAL A 75 -3.87 8.34 7.09
C VAL A 75 -2.89 7.18 7.31
N PHE A 76 -2.36 6.58 6.24
CA PHE A 76 -1.39 5.48 6.37
C PHE A 76 -0.08 5.93 7.02
N SER A 77 0.44 7.11 6.64
CA SER A 77 1.66 7.64 7.25
C SER A 77 1.45 7.91 8.74
N LEU A 78 0.31 8.48 9.14
CA LEU A 78 -0.05 8.67 10.54
C LEU A 78 -0.22 7.36 11.29
N LEU A 79 -0.91 6.37 10.71
CA LEU A 79 -1.11 5.06 11.32
C LEU A 79 0.20 4.31 11.50
N LEU A 80 1.14 4.42 10.56
CA LEU A 80 2.46 3.81 10.64
C LEU A 80 3.37 4.54 11.63
N LEU A 81 3.37 5.88 11.62
CA LEU A 81 4.12 6.68 12.59
C LEU A 81 3.59 6.43 14.01
N ALA A 82 2.27 6.32 14.14
CA ALA A 82 1.60 5.98 15.37
C ALA A 82 1.53 4.48 15.61
N ARG A 83 2.11 3.59 14.79
CA ARG A 83 1.99 2.12 14.97
C ARG A 83 2.53 1.69 16.31
N ASN A 84 3.70 2.22 16.68
CA ASN A 84 4.33 1.96 17.98
C ASN A 84 3.49 2.52 19.14
N TYR A 85 2.78 3.62 18.90
CA TYR A 85 1.86 4.24 19.85
C TYR A 85 0.51 3.49 19.94
N LEU A 86 -0.04 3.00 18.83
CA LEU A 86 -1.31 2.28 18.75
C LEU A 86 -1.20 0.89 19.37
N GLN A 87 -0.05 0.24 19.32
CA GLN A 87 0.13 -1.03 20.04
C GLN A 87 0.10 -0.83 21.56
N THR A 88 0.66 0.28 22.04
CA THR A 88 0.77 0.55 23.48
C THR A 88 -0.48 1.22 24.04
N VAL A 89 -0.95 2.26 23.35
CA VAL A 89 -2.02 3.17 23.78
C VAL A 89 -3.35 2.86 23.09
N GLY A 90 -3.35 2.19 21.94
CA GLY A 90 -4.57 1.84 21.21
C GLY A 90 -5.54 0.98 22.01
N PRO A 91 -5.12 -0.12 22.68
CA PRO A 91 -6.03 -0.89 23.54
C PRO A 91 -6.58 -0.07 24.70
N LEU A 92 -5.78 0.87 25.23
CA LEU A 92 -6.19 1.73 26.34
C LEU A 92 -7.19 2.79 25.89
N LEU A 93 -6.93 3.48 24.77
CA LEU A 93 -7.87 4.42 24.16
C LEU A 93 -9.16 3.73 23.73
N ALA A 94 -9.06 2.53 23.14
CA ALA A 94 -10.23 1.74 22.77
C ALA A 94 -11.03 1.33 24.02
N ALA A 95 -10.39 0.87 25.10
CA ALA A 95 -11.09 0.55 26.34
C ALA A 95 -11.76 1.79 26.97
N VAL A 96 -11.08 2.94 26.99
CA VAL A 96 -11.63 4.19 27.53
C VAL A 96 -12.80 4.71 26.68
N LEU A 97 -12.63 4.77 25.36
CA LEU A 97 -13.67 5.20 24.44
C LEU A 97 -14.86 4.24 24.46
N GLY A 98 -14.60 2.93 24.49
CA GLY A 98 -15.63 1.90 24.62
C GLY A 98 -16.41 2.05 25.92
N ALA A 99 -15.72 2.23 27.05
CA ALA A 99 -16.37 2.47 28.35
C ALA A 99 -17.21 3.76 28.36
N TYR A 100 -16.70 4.83 27.75
CA TYR A 100 -17.44 6.09 27.60
C TYR A 100 -18.72 5.90 26.78
N LEU A 101 -18.63 5.23 25.62
CA LEU A 101 -19.78 4.96 24.76
C LEU A 101 -20.81 4.02 25.40
N VAL A 102 -20.36 3.02 26.18
CA VAL A 102 -21.25 2.15 26.95
C VAL A 102 -21.99 2.94 28.03
N TYR A 103 -21.27 3.81 28.74
CA TYR A 103 -21.86 4.64 29.79
C TYR A 103 -22.90 5.62 29.23
N ASP A 104 -22.52 6.39 28.21
CA ASP A 104 -23.37 7.40 27.57
C ASP A 104 -24.56 6.77 26.84
N GLY A 105 -24.31 5.67 26.12
CA GLY A 105 -25.35 4.87 25.47
C GLY A 105 -26.31 4.24 26.48
N GLY A 106 -25.81 3.79 27.63
CA GLY A 106 -26.63 3.25 28.72
C GLY A 106 -27.53 4.30 29.36
N MET A 107 -26.99 5.47 29.66
CA MET A 107 -27.77 6.60 30.20
C MET A 107 -28.84 7.06 29.20
N THR A 108 -28.45 7.27 27.94
CA THR A 108 -29.38 7.70 26.87
C THR A 108 -30.47 6.66 26.59
N PHE A 109 -30.13 5.37 26.69
CA PHE A 109 -31.08 4.27 26.55
C PHE A 109 -32.10 4.23 27.70
N LEU A 110 -31.65 4.44 28.95
CA LEU A 110 -32.56 4.50 30.11
C LEU A 110 -33.48 5.72 30.08
N ASP A 111 -32.97 6.86 29.63
CA ASP A 111 -33.73 8.11 29.60
C ASP A 111 -34.71 8.17 28.42
N THR A 112 -34.29 7.73 27.23
CA THR A 112 -34.99 7.99 25.96
C THR A 112 -35.31 6.74 25.14
N GLY A 113 -34.64 5.62 25.40
CA GLY A 113 -34.72 4.40 24.57
C GLY A 113 -33.83 4.38 23.32
N ASP A 114 -33.25 5.51 22.92
CA ASP A 114 -32.51 5.65 21.65
C ASP A 114 -30.99 5.33 21.75
N GLY A 115 -30.47 5.11 22.96
CA GLY A 115 -29.03 4.90 23.20
C GLY A 115 -28.46 3.55 22.76
N LEU A 116 -29.28 2.67 22.16
CA LEU A 116 -28.91 1.27 21.87
C LEU A 116 -27.71 1.13 20.91
N LEU A 117 -27.61 2.00 19.89
CA LEU A 117 -26.48 1.98 18.96
C LEU A 117 -25.14 2.37 19.62
N TYR A 118 -25.16 3.37 20.51
CA TYR A 118 -23.98 3.78 21.28
C TYR A 118 -23.55 2.69 22.27
N LEU A 119 -24.53 2.02 22.90
CA LEU A 119 -24.27 0.92 23.82
C LEU A 119 -23.68 -0.31 23.13
N ILE A 120 -24.21 -0.70 21.96
CA ILE A 120 -23.67 -1.82 21.17
C ILE A 120 -22.27 -1.48 20.66
N SER A 121 -22.08 -0.31 20.06
CA SER A 121 -20.78 0.10 19.52
C SER A 121 -19.72 0.22 20.62
N GLY A 122 -20.05 0.80 21.77
CA GLY A 122 -19.16 0.84 22.93
C GLY A 122 -18.78 -0.54 23.46
N THR A 123 -19.76 -1.47 23.54
CA THR A 123 -19.53 -2.83 24.02
C THR A 123 -18.62 -3.61 23.07
N VAL A 124 -18.88 -3.53 21.76
CA VAL A 124 -18.03 -4.15 20.73
C VAL A 124 -16.61 -3.61 20.81
N LEU A 125 -16.44 -2.30 21.01
CA LEU A 125 -15.15 -1.65 21.07
C LEU A 125 -14.36 -2.04 22.34
N LEU A 126 -15.04 -2.24 23.47
CA LEU A 126 -14.47 -2.80 24.70
C LEU A 126 -14.02 -4.26 24.52
N VAL A 127 -14.85 -5.10 23.90
CA VAL A 127 -14.51 -6.50 23.62
C VAL A 127 -13.33 -6.58 22.65
N ALA A 128 -13.31 -5.73 21.62
CA ALA A 128 -12.19 -5.62 20.69
C ALA A 128 -10.91 -5.19 21.41
N ALA A 129 -10.98 -4.20 22.31
CA ALA A 129 -9.82 -3.74 23.08
C ALA A 129 -9.23 -4.86 23.97
N ILE A 130 -10.09 -5.66 24.61
CA ILE A 130 -9.69 -6.79 25.45
C ILE A 130 -9.12 -7.93 24.59
N GLY A 131 -9.82 -8.32 23.53
CA GLY A 131 -9.40 -9.41 22.65
C GLY A 131 -8.12 -9.10 21.86
N PHE A 132 -7.91 -7.84 21.49
CA PHE A 132 -6.68 -7.38 20.82
C PHE A 132 -5.47 -7.53 21.74
N ARG A 133 -5.61 -7.29 23.05
CA ARG A 133 -4.53 -7.49 24.02
C ARG A 133 -4.10 -8.96 24.12
N GLU A 134 -5.06 -9.89 24.09
CA GLU A 134 -4.78 -11.33 24.24
C GLU A 134 -4.23 -11.96 22.95
N ARG A 135 -4.76 -11.59 21.79
CA ARG A 135 -4.34 -12.19 20.50
C ARG A 135 -3.10 -11.57 19.90
N PHE A 136 -2.88 -10.27 20.11
CA PHE A 136 -1.72 -9.61 19.52
C PHE A 136 -0.43 -9.98 20.27
N GLY A 137 -0.49 -10.18 21.59
CA GLY A 137 0.65 -10.66 22.38
C GLY A 137 1.13 -12.04 21.96
N SER A 138 0.19 -12.99 21.80
CA SER A 138 0.54 -14.36 21.39
C SER A 138 1.03 -14.43 19.94
N ALA A 139 0.44 -13.64 19.03
CA ALA A 139 0.90 -13.57 17.65
C ALA A 139 2.33 -13.00 17.55
N VAL A 140 2.64 -11.91 18.26
CA VAL A 140 3.98 -11.31 18.23
C VAL A 140 5.03 -12.24 18.84
N GLU A 141 4.71 -12.95 19.93
CA GLU A 141 5.63 -13.95 20.49
C GLU A 141 5.91 -15.10 19.52
N SER A 142 4.90 -15.57 18.76
CA SER A 142 5.11 -16.61 17.74
C SER A 142 5.93 -16.13 16.53
N PHE A 143 5.90 -14.85 16.19
CA PHE A 143 6.67 -14.29 15.06
C PHE A 143 8.12 -13.93 15.42
N VAL A 144 8.44 -13.72 16.70
CA VAL A 144 9.80 -13.38 17.15
C VAL A 144 10.57 -14.61 17.66
N ALA A 145 9.87 -15.67 18.09
CA ALA A 145 10.51 -16.86 18.64
C ALA A 145 11.16 -17.79 17.60
N GLU A 146 10.87 -17.61 16.31
CA GLU A 146 11.59 -18.31 15.24
C GLU A 146 12.26 -17.29 14.34
N PRO A 147 13.49 -16.83 14.67
CA PRO A 147 14.38 -16.39 13.60
C PRO A 147 14.49 -17.59 12.67
N VAL A 148 13.83 -17.49 11.52
CA VAL A 148 13.98 -18.41 10.40
C VAL A 148 15.45 -18.34 9.99
N GLN A 149 16.29 -19.12 10.67
CA GLN A 149 17.63 -19.49 10.25
C GLN A 149 17.48 -20.46 9.09
N VAL A 150 16.89 -19.98 7.99
CA VAL A 150 16.92 -20.67 6.72
C VAL A 150 18.23 -20.28 6.07
N MET A 151 19.05 -21.30 5.81
CA MET A 151 20.26 -21.29 4.97
C MET A 151 21.53 -20.72 5.62
N GLY A 152 22.04 -21.49 6.58
CA GLY A 152 23.47 -21.50 6.93
C GLY A 152 23.97 -22.91 7.23
N GLY A 153 23.28 -23.94 6.70
CA GLY A 153 23.73 -25.32 6.82
C GLY A 153 24.95 -25.52 5.93
N ASN A 154 26.14 -25.39 6.52
CA ASN A 154 27.38 -25.78 5.89
C ASN A 154 27.25 -27.19 5.34
N ASP A 155 27.51 -27.33 4.05
CA ASP A 155 27.81 -28.56 3.36
C ASP A 155 28.95 -29.31 4.07
N GLU A 156 28.61 -30.18 5.02
CA GLU A 156 29.46 -31.33 5.31
C GLU A 156 29.11 -32.43 4.29
N PRO A 157 30.08 -32.91 3.50
CA PRO A 157 29.83 -33.97 2.54
C PRO A 157 29.54 -35.29 3.28
N SER A 158 28.26 -35.61 3.44
CA SER A 158 27.82 -36.94 3.87
C SER A 158 28.12 -37.94 2.75
N VAL A 159 29.27 -38.59 2.87
CA VAL A 159 29.71 -39.71 2.06
C VAL A 159 28.77 -40.90 2.29
N GLY A 160 28.04 -41.26 1.24
CA GLY A 160 27.77 -42.65 0.87
C GLY A 160 26.60 -43.36 1.56
N GLN A 161 25.49 -43.47 0.83
CA GLN A 161 24.84 -44.77 0.68
C GLN A 161 24.03 -44.81 -0.62
N ALA A 162 24.53 -45.61 -1.56
CA ALA A 162 23.79 -46.07 -2.73
C ALA A 162 22.90 -47.24 -2.32
N GLU A 163 21.65 -47.24 -2.77
CA GLU A 163 20.95 -48.37 -3.42
C GLU A 163 19.56 -47.90 -3.92
N PRO A 164 18.96 -48.61 -4.91
CA PRO A 164 18.19 -48.00 -6.00
C PRO A 164 16.68 -48.32 -5.99
N ASP A 165 15.99 -47.74 -6.97
CA ASP A 165 14.70 -48.13 -7.55
C ASP A 165 13.46 -48.06 -6.65
N ASP A 166 12.71 -46.95 -6.79
CA ASP A 166 11.26 -47.05 -6.82
C ASP A 166 10.69 -46.19 -7.97
N GLU A 167 9.83 -46.82 -8.74
CA GLU A 167 9.29 -46.37 -10.00
C GLU A 167 8.03 -45.52 -9.78
N SER A 168 8.05 -44.31 -10.34
CA SER A 168 6.92 -43.69 -11.06
C SER A 168 5.61 -43.37 -10.30
N GLU A 169 5.48 -42.11 -9.85
CA GLU A 169 4.27 -41.32 -10.15
C GLU A 169 4.68 -39.87 -10.53
N PRO A 170 4.23 -39.35 -11.70
CA PRO A 170 4.44 -37.95 -12.06
C PRO A 170 3.35 -37.09 -11.38
N ASP A 171 3.65 -36.57 -10.20
CA ASP A 171 2.81 -35.55 -9.57
C ASP A 171 3.14 -34.18 -10.20
N GLU A 172 2.70 -33.99 -11.45
CA GLU A 172 2.68 -32.69 -12.13
C GLU A 172 1.57 -31.82 -11.55
N SER A 173 1.75 -31.34 -10.34
CA SER A 173 1.00 -30.18 -9.82
C SER A 173 1.82 -29.35 -8.84
N ASP A 174 3.11 -29.17 -9.15
CA ASP A 174 3.88 -28.10 -8.53
C ASP A 174 3.26 -26.76 -8.95
N SER A 175 2.53 -26.22 -7.99
CA SER A 175 2.02 -24.87 -7.90
C SER A 175 3.12 -23.88 -8.25
N ASP A 176 3.21 -23.56 -9.54
CA ASP A 176 4.04 -22.54 -10.19
C ASP A 176 3.59 -21.10 -9.80
N SER A 177 2.92 -20.98 -8.64
CA SER A 177 2.23 -19.81 -8.12
C SER A 177 3.00 -19.17 -6.97
N SER A 178 4.31 -19.02 -7.13
CA SER A 178 5.09 -17.90 -6.57
C SER A 178 6.56 -18.08 -6.90
N ALA A 179 6.94 -17.84 -8.16
CA ALA A 179 8.28 -17.36 -8.46
C ALA A 179 8.42 -15.93 -7.89
N MET A 180 8.34 -15.82 -6.56
CA MET A 180 8.71 -14.64 -5.81
C MET A 180 10.21 -14.52 -6.01
N TYR A 181 10.60 -13.62 -6.90
CA TYR A 181 11.99 -13.32 -7.17
C TYR A 181 12.65 -12.99 -5.83
N SER A 182 13.40 -13.93 -5.24
CA SER A 182 14.18 -13.65 -4.04
C SER A 182 15.29 -12.73 -4.50
N TYR A 183 15.13 -11.44 -4.21
CA TYR A 183 16.25 -10.53 -4.31
C TYR A 183 17.34 -11.08 -3.40
N ASP A 184 18.45 -11.47 -4.01
CA ASP A 184 19.67 -11.66 -3.26
C ASP A 184 20.02 -10.27 -2.72
N ILE A 185 19.87 -10.10 -1.40
CA ILE A 185 19.99 -8.79 -0.72
C ILE A 185 21.35 -8.14 -1.03
N ASP A 186 22.32 -8.96 -1.43
CA ASP A 186 23.68 -8.57 -1.76
C ASP A 186 23.91 -8.12 -3.21
N ASP A 187 22.91 -8.09 -4.11
CA ASP A 187 23.10 -7.50 -5.46
C ASP A 187 22.83 -5.97 -5.45
N PRO A 188 23.87 -5.12 -5.44
CA PRO A 188 23.70 -3.66 -5.47
C PRO A 188 23.06 -3.15 -6.76
N ARG A 189 22.99 -3.96 -7.82
CA ARG A 189 22.45 -3.54 -9.12
C ARG A 189 20.94 -3.53 -9.16
N GLY A 190 20.29 -4.38 -8.35
CA GLY A 190 18.82 -4.49 -8.30
C GLY A 190 18.16 -3.14 -8.01
N PRO A 191 18.45 -2.50 -6.86
CA PRO A 191 17.87 -1.21 -6.50
C PRO A 191 18.16 -0.09 -7.52
N VAL A 192 19.38 -0.06 -8.06
CA VAL A 192 19.78 0.94 -9.06
C VAL A 192 18.98 0.77 -10.35
N PHE A 193 18.79 -0.47 -10.80
CA PHE A 193 18.03 -0.76 -12.01
C PHE A 193 16.54 -0.45 -11.82
N THR A 194 15.94 -0.85 -10.69
CA THR A 194 14.54 -0.50 -10.39
C THR A 194 14.35 1.02 -10.33
N GLY A 195 15.26 1.75 -9.68
CA GLY A 195 15.23 3.21 -9.63
C GLY A 195 15.33 3.84 -11.03
N ALA A 196 16.23 3.34 -11.87
CA ALA A 196 16.37 3.80 -13.26
C ALA A 196 15.11 3.50 -14.09
N LEU A 197 14.50 2.32 -13.92
CA LEU A 197 13.28 1.92 -14.60
C LEU A 197 12.09 2.79 -14.17
N CYS A 198 11.98 3.14 -12.89
CA CYS A 198 10.98 4.07 -12.37
C CYS A 198 11.18 5.48 -12.95
N ALA A 199 12.40 5.99 -12.99
CA ALA A 199 12.69 7.29 -13.60
C ALA A 199 12.35 7.30 -15.09
N LEU A 200 12.70 6.23 -15.82
CA LEU A 200 12.34 6.04 -17.22
C LEU A 200 10.82 6.01 -17.42
N TYR A 201 10.08 5.32 -16.55
CA TYR A 201 8.61 5.29 -16.59
C TYR A 201 8.03 6.68 -16.43
N MET A 202 8.50 7.46 -15.45
CA MET A 202 8.05 8.84 -15.24
C MET A 202 8.33 9.74 -16.46
N LEU A 203 9.47 9.54 -17.13
CA LEU A 203 9.79 10.27 -18.37
C LEU A 203 8.89 9.82 -19.53
N LEU A 204 8.61 8.52 -19.66
CA LEU A 204 7.74 7.97 -20.68
C LEU A 204 6.30 8.44 -20.51
N THR A 205 5.74 8.35 -19.30
CA THR A 205 4.37 8.81 -19.01
C THR A 205 4.20 10.29 -19.35
N PHE A 206 5.22 11.11 -19.05
CA PHE A 206 5.23 12.53 -19.39
C PHE A 206 5.36 12.81 -20.90
N SER A 207 6.09 11.96 -21.63
CA SER A 207 6.39 12.17 -23.05
C SER A 207 5.31 11.67 -24.01
N ILE A 208 4.75 10.47 -23.74
CA ILE A 208 3.83 9.76 -24.63
C ILE A 208 2.49 9.38 -23.97
N GLY A 209 2.27 9.76 -22.70
CA GLY A 209 1.09 9.40 -21.94
C GLY A 209 1.20 8.03 -21.25
N MET A 210 0.29 7.78 -20.30
CA MET A 210 0.34 6.56 -19.46
C MET A 210 -0.02 5.28 -20.24
N LEU A 211 -0.85 5.42 -21.29
CA LEU A 211 -1.39 4.31 -22.09
C LEU A 211 -0.28 3.44 -22.69
N TYR A 212 0.76 4.06 -23.25
CA TYR A 212 1.88 3.36 -23.88
C TYR A 212 3.08 3.22 -22.95
N ALA A 213 3.25 4.11 -21.98
CA ALA A 213 4.35 4.00 -21.01
C ALA A 213 4.28 2.71 -20.18
N THR A 214 3.08 2.30 -19.77
CA THR A 214 2.85 1.11 -18.93
C THR A 214 3.31 -0.20 -19.59
N PRO A 215 2.85 -0.58 -20.79
CA PRO A 215 3.31 -1.81 -21.44
C PRO A 215 4.80 -1.78 -21.81
N ILE A 216 5.36 -0.61 -22.16
CA ILE A 216 6.79 -0.47 -22.44
C ILE A 216 7.61 -0.74 -21.16
N PHE A 217 7.19 -0.16 -20.04
CA PHE A 217 7.82 -0.40 -18.74
C PHE A 217 7.77 -1.88 -18.36
N VAL A 218 6.61 -2.51 -18.49
CA VAL A 218 6.42 -3.94 -18.21
C VAL A 218 7.28 -4.82 -19.13
N ALA A 219 7.38 -4.49 -20.41
CA ALA A 219 8.24 -5.20 -21.36
C ALA A 219 9.73 -5.09 -20.97
N LEU A 220 10.20 -3.89 -20.63
CA LEU A 220 11.59 -3.68 -20.17
C LEU A 220 11.87 -4.42 -18.86
N TRP A 221 10.91 -4.41 -17.93
CA TRP A 221 11.02 -5.13 -16.67
C TRP A 221 11.10 -6.65 -16.89
N THR A 222 10.20 -7.22 -17.71
CA THR A 222 10.20 -8.68 -17.98
C THR A 222 11.47 -9.13 -18.70
N ILE A 223 12.03 -8.30 -19.59
CA ILE A 223 13.34 -8.54 -20.22
C ILE A 223 14.45 -8.56 -19.16
N TRP A 224 14.44 -7.62 -18.23
CA TRP A 224 15.46 -7.53 -17.17
C TRP A 224 15.42 -8.73 -16.21
N VAL A 225 14.23 -9.14 -15.78
CA VAL A 225 14.01 -10.31 -14.92
C VAL A 225 14.32 -11.64 -15.65
N ARG A 226 14.57 -11.58 -16.97
CA ARG A 226 14.78 -12.74 -17.85
C ARG A 226 13.61 -13.71 -17.83
N MET A 227 12.40 -13.16 -17.79
CA MET A 227 11.17 -13.94 -17.78
C MET A 227 11.03 -14.76 -19.08
N GLU A 228 10.41 -15.94 -18.98
CA GLU A 228 10.08 -16.77 -20.14
C GLU A 228 9.30 -15.97 -21.18
N LYS A 229 9.69 -16.08 -22.46
CA LYS A 229 9.17 -15.22 -23.55
C LYS A 229 7.64 -15.23 -23.64
N ILE A 230 7.01 -16.38 -23.46
CA ILE A 230 5.54 -16.52 -23.53
C ILE A 230 4.89 -15.76 -22.37
N ARG A 231 5.40 -15.94 -21.14
CA ARG A 231 4.91 -15.23 -19.94
C ARG A 231 5.13 -13.72 -20.05
N ALA A 232 6.30 -13.30 -20.52
CA ALA A 232 6.63 -11.89 -20.74
C ALA A 232 5.68 -11.21 -21.73
N VAL A 233 5.39 -11.87 -22.86
CA VAL A 233 4.43 -11.39 -23.85
C VAL A 233 3.02 -11.33 -23.25
N ALA A 234 2.58 -12.37 -22.54
CA ALA A 234 1.26 -12.41 -21.91
C ALA A 234 1.06 -11.27 -20.91
N ILE A 235 2.03 -11.03 -20.02
CA ILE A 235 1.96 -9.96 -19.01
C ILE A 235 2.02 -8.58 -19.67
N THR A 236 2.83 -8.41 -20.73
CA THR A 236 2.88 -7.15 -21.48
C THR A 236 1.53 -6.86 -22.15
N VAL A 237 0.93 -7.83 -22.83
CA VAL A 237 -0.40 -7.70 -23.44
C VAL A 237 -1.47 -7.41 -22.38
N LEU A 238 -1.44 -8.13 -21.26
CA LEU A 238 -2.37 -7.91 -20.15
C LEU A 238 -2.25 -6.48 -19.58
N SER A 239 -1.03 -6.00 -19.38
CA SER A 239 -0.79 -4.63 -18.91
C SER A 239 -1.34 -3.58 -19.88
N PHE A 240 -1.27 -3.86 -21.19
CA PHE A 240 -1.84 -2.99 -22.21
C PHE A 240 -3.36 -2.96 -22.17
N VAL A 241 -4.01 -4.13 -22.02
CA VAL A 241 -5.47 -4.22 -21.85
C VAL A 241 -5.93 -3.44 -20.61
N ILE A 242 -5.22 -3.58 -19.49
CA ILE A 242 -5.53 -2.82 -18.26
C ILE A 242 -5.39 -1.31 -18.51
N ALA A 243 -4.33 -0.88 -19.21
CA ALA A 243 -4.14 0.53 -19.55
C ALA A 243 -5.27 1.08 -20.45
N ILE A 244 -5.75 0.28 -21.41
CA ILE A 244 -6.91 0.64 -22.26
C ILE A 244 -8.18 0.78 -21.40
N LEU A 245 -8.46 -0.18 -20.52
CA LEU A 245 -9.63 -0.11 -19.64
C LEU A 245 -9.59 1.12 -18.74
N PHE A 246 -8.41 1.47 -18.22
CA PHE A 246 -8.23 2.67 -17.41
C PHE A 246 -8.45 3.95 -18.22
N TYR A 247 -7.97 3.98 -19.46
CA TYR A 247 -8.21 5.08 -20.40
C TYR A 247 -9.70 5.27 -20.71
N GLU A 248 -10.43 4.18 -20.96
CA GLU A 248 -11.87 4.24 -21.22
C GLU A 248 -12.70 4.63 -19.98
N PHE A 249 -12.26 4.22 -18.78
CA PHE A 249 -13.05 4.38 -17.56
C PHE A 249 -12.77 5.66 -16.76
N VAL A 250 -11.50 6.11 -16.70
CA VAL A 250 -11.11 7.20 -15.80
C VAL A 250 -11.23 8.56 -16.47
N GLU A 251 -10.47 8.83 -17.53
CA GLU A 251 -10.58 10.06 -18.34
C GLU A 251 -9.59 10.00 -19.51
N GLY A 252 -10.01 10.41 -20.71
CA GLY A 252 -9.20 10.35 -21.92
C GLY A 252 -7.96 11.26 -21.90
N GLU A 253 -7.91 12.24 -20.99
CA GLU A 253 -6.76 13.16 -20.86
C GLU A 253 -5.46 12.42 -20.46
N ILE A 254 -5.57 11.24 -19.85
CA ILE A 254 -4.43 10.42 -19.39
C ILE A 254 -3.56 9.88 -20.55
N ALA A 255 -4.11 9.80 -21.78
CA ALA A 255 -3.35 9.35 -22.95
C ALA A 255 -2.51 10.45 -23.62
N THR A 256 -2.71 11.71 -23.26
CA THR A 256 -1.95 12.80 -23.88
C THR A 256 -0.59 12.97 -23.21
N GLY A 257 0.47 12.83 -24.01
CA GLY A 257 1.82 13.21 -23.57
C GLY A 257 1.88 14.72 -23.39
N TRP A 258 2.20 15.19 -22.20
CA TRP A 258 2.20 16.63 -21.88
C TRP A 258 3.23 17.41 -22.70
N LEU A 259 4.41 16.81 -22.93
CA LEU A 259 5.51 17.46 -23.65
C LEU A 259 5.29 17.59 -25.16
N THR A 260 4.61 16.61 -25.75
CA THR A 260 4.52 16.47 -27.20
C THR A 260 3.16 16.89 -27.75
N GLY A 261 2.14 16.99 -26.89
CA GLY A 261 0.74 17.12 -27.30
C GLY A 261 0.28 15.93 -28.16
N TRP A 262 1.07 14.86 -28.19
CA TRP A 262 0.88 13.77 -29.13
C TRP A 262 -0.25 12.88 -28.63
N GLN A 263 -1.30 12.77 -29.45
CA GLN A 263 -2.36 11.79 -29.29
C GLN A 263 -2.02 10.61 -30.18
N LEU A 264 -1.48 9.55 -29.58
CA LEU A 264 -1.31 8.29 -30.29
C LEU A 264 -2.69 7.71 -30.62
N PRO A 265 -2.90 7.21 -31.86
CA PRO A 265 -4.18 6.63 -32.26
C PRO A 265 -4.50 5.46 -31.34
N THR A 266 -5.72 5.46 -30.80
CA THR A 266 -6.15 4.37 -29.93
C THR A 266 -6.15 3.05 -30.71
N PRO A 267 -6.02 1.90 -30.04
CA PRO A 267 -6.11 0.60 -30.71
C PRO A 267 -7.41 0.45 -31.51
N THR A 268 -8.51 1.04 -31.04
CA THR A 268 -9.78 1.11 -31.77
C THR A 268 -9.66 1.90 -33.08
N ASP A 269 -8.91 3.01 -33.09
CA ASP A 269 -8.66 3.78 -34.31
C ASP A 269 -7.81 2.97 -35.31
N LEU A 270 -6.81 2.23 -34.81
CA LEU A 270 -5.99 1.36 -35.66
C LEU A 270 -6.80 0.21 -36.26
N ILE A 271 -7.71 -0.40 -35.48
CA ILE A 271 -8.59 -1.47 -35.97
C ILE A 271 -9.61 -0.90 -36.97
N ALA A 272 -10.18 0.27 -36.70
CA ALA A 272 -11.06 0.96 -37.62
C ALA A 272 -10.34 1.29 -38.96
N PHE A 273 -9.07 1.70 -38.88
CA PHE A 273 -8.23 1.92 -40.05
C PHE A 273 -8.01 0.65 -40.87
N THR A 274 -7.85 -0.52 -40.21
CA THR A 274 -7.69 -1.80 -40.92
C THR A 274 -8.97 -2.33 -41.58
N HIS A 275 -10.16 -1.94 -41.11
CA HIS A 275 -11.44 -2.44 -41.62
C HIS A 275 -12.21 -1.46 -42.51
N GLY A 276 -11.74 -0.20 -42.64
CA GLY A 276 -12.35 0.79 -43.54
C GLY A 276 -12.07 0.47 -45.03
N PRO A 277 -13.07 0.52 -45.93
CA PRO A 277 -12.90 0.24 -47.36
C PRO A 277 -12.03 1.27 -48.12
N ASN A 278 -11.45 2.26 -47.42
CA ASN A 278 -10.85 3.47 -47.95
C ASN A 278 -9.44 3.73 -47.36
N LEU A 279 -8.63 2.67 -47.22
CA LEU A 279 -7.25 2.70 -46.69
C LEU A 279 -6.32 3.68 -47.44
N LEU A 280 -6.60 3.99 -48.72
CA LEU A 280 -5.75 4.85 -49.54
C LEU A 280 -6.09 6.34 -49.47
N THR A 281 -7.29 6.73 -49.02
CA THR A 281 -7.71 8.13 -49.01
C THR A 281 -7.28 8.89 -47.75
N HIS A 282 -7.00 8.22 -46.63
CA HIS A 282 -6.62 8.87 -45.36
C HIS A 282 -5.12 8.79 -45.03
N ALA A 283 -4.32 8.06 -45.80
CA ALA A 283 -2.87 8.01 -45.65
C ALA A 283 -2.17 9.39 -45.66
N PRO A 284 -2.56 10.38 -46.50
CA PRO A 284 -1.92 11.70 -46.45
C PRO A 284 -2.31 12.49 -45.21
N GLU A 285 -3.51 12.31 -44.66
CA GLU A 285 -3.96 13.01 -43.45
C GLU A 285 -3.16 12.55 -42.23
N ALA A 286 -2.95 11.24 -42.05
CA ALA A 286 -2.15 10.69 -40.96
C ALA A 286 -0.68 11.17 -40.95
N LEU A 287 -0.13 11.53 -42.11
CA LEU A 287 1.23 12.06 -42.25
C LEU A 287 1.31 13.58 -41.99
N ILE A 288 0.20 14.31 -42.20
CA ILE A 288 0.09 15.76 -41.94
C ILE A 288 -0.04 16.05 -40.43
N TRP A 289 -0.61 15.13 -39.64
CA TRP A 289 -0.71 15.28 -38.18
C TRP A 289 0.64 15.39 -37.45
N GLY A 290 1.76 15.00 -38.09
CA GLY A 290 3.11 15.15 -37.53
C GLY A 290 3.81 16.49 -37.82
N VAL A 291 3.25 17.36 -38.69
CA VAL A 291 3.98 18.53 -39.22
C VAL A 291 3.39 19.87 -38.76
N SER A 292 2.17 19.92 -38.23
CA SER A 292 1.53 21.18 -37.79
C SER A 292 2.00 21.71 -36.42
N ILE A 293 3.17 21.31 -35.93
CA ILE A 293 3.74 21.80 -34.67
C ILE A 293 4.88 22.79 -34.98
N VAL A 294 4.53 24.08 -35.07
CA VAL A 294 5.38 25.23 -34.71
C VAL A 294 4.55 26.16 -33.84
#